data_AF-A0A1H5Z516-F1
#
_entry.id   AF-A0A1H5Z516-F1
#
_cell.length_a   1.000
_cell.length_b   1.000
_cell.length_c   1.000
_cell.angle_alpha   90.00
_cell.angle_beta   90.00
_cell.angle_gamma   90.00
#
_symmetry.space_group_name_H-M   'P 1'
#
loop_
_entity.id
_entity.type
_entity.pdbx_description
1 polymer ?
#
loop_
_entity_poly.entity_id
_entity_poly.type
_entity_poly.pdbx_seq_one_letter_code
_entity_poly.pdbx_strand_id
1 'polypeptide(L)'
;MTQITVIVLCIVLAASHVGAYLMGRSANASAQRDQALAYAGELVRRQGTVDALAADLEAERQKRIPKNRTITREVVRYVELPAARRCTLDPAWRLLHDAAATGEPTDPARLAAADAAPVADAAALDTVAANYEQCRDALAQLVGWQQWWRAVQTSARAGE
;
A
#
# COMPACT_ATOMS: atom_id res chain seq x y z
N MET A 1 6.21 66.90 -44.92
CA MET A 1 6.22 65.42 -44.91
C MET A 1 5.34 64.95 -46.06
N THR A 2 5.83 64.14 -47.00
CA THR A 2 5.01 63.68 -48.14
C THR A 2 4.15 62.48 -47.73
N GLN A 3 2.99 62.33 -48.36
CA GLN A 3 2.01 61.26 -48.07
C GLN A 3 2.64 59.85 -48.15
N ILE A 4 3.64 59.68 -49.02
CA ILE A 4 4.42 58.44 -49.17
C ILE A 4 5.21 58.11 -47.89
N THR A 5 5.83 59.09 -47.24
CA THR A 5 6.62 58.88 -46.01
C THR A 5 5.74 58.39 -44.87
N VAL A 6 4.51 58.89 -44.76
CA VAL A 6 3.53 58.47 -43.75
C VAL A 6 3.11 57.01 -43.98
N ILE A 7 2.82 56.63 -45.22
CA ILE A 7 2.42 55.26 -45.56
C ILE A 7 3.54 54.25 -45.24
N VAL A 8 4.78 54.57 -45.63
CA VAL A 8 5.94 53.70 -45.33
C VAL A 8 6.13 53.54 -43.82
N LEU A 9 6.01 54.62 -43.05
CA LEU A 9 6.12 54.56 -41.59
C LEU A 9 5.03 53.68 -40.97
N CYS A 10 3.78 53.82 -41.42
CA CYS A 10 2.67 52.98 -40.96
C CYS A 10 2.89 51.49 -41.25
N ILE A 11 3.43 51.14 -42.43
CA ILE A 11 3.72 49.75 -42.81
C ILE A 11 4.80 49.17 -41.89
N VAL A 12 5.87 49.92 -41.63
CA VAL A 12 6.95 49.47 -40.74
C VAL A 12 6.45 49.25 -39.31
N LEU A 13 5.61 50.16 -38.80
CA LEU A 13 4.99 50.02 -37.48
C LEU A 13 4.03 48.83 -37.41
N ALA A 14 3.23 48.59 -38.44
CA ALA A 14 2.34 47.43 -38.49
C ALA A 14 3.15 46.12 -38.52
N ALA A 15 4.19 46.05 -39.34
CA ALA A 15 5.06 44.88 -39.41
C ALA A 15 5.77 44.60 -38.08
N SER A 16 6.24 45.64 -37.39
CA SER A 16 6.88 45.48 -36.08
C SER A 16 5.92 44.98 -35.00
N HIS A 17 4.68 45.49 -34.97
CA HIS A 17 3.66 45.03 -34.02
C HIS A 17 3.22 43.60 -34.30
N VAL A 18 3.05 43.22 -35.57
CA VAL A 18 2.73 41.84 -35.95
C VAL A 18 3.88 40.89 -35.57
N GLY A 19 5.13 41.28 -35.85
CA GLY A 19 6.31 40.49 -35.45
C GLY A 19 6.38 40.29 -33.94
N ALA A 20 6.22 41.36 -33.17
CA ALA A 20 6.20 41.31 -31.70
C ALA A 20 5.05 40.44 -31.17
N TYR A 21 3.86 40.53 -31.75
CA TYR A 21 2.70 39.71 -31.38
C TYR A 21 2.95 38.22 -31.63
N LEU A 22 3.46 37.87 -32.81
CA LEU A 22 3.75 36.46 -33.16
C LEU A 22 4.85 35.87 -32.26
N MET A 23 5.89 36.65 -31.98
CA MET A 23 7.00 36.24 -31.11
C MET A 23 6.57 36.12 -29.64
N GLY A 24 5.71 37.03 -29.16
CA GLY A 24 5.11 36.93 -27.83
C GLY A 24 4.19 35.71 -27.70
N ARG A 25 3.39 35.41 -28.73
CA ARG A 25 2.54 34.21 -28.77
C ARG A 25 3.37 32.92 -28.74
N SER A 26 4.45 32.84 -29.52
CA SER A 26 5.31 31.66 -29.54
C SER A 26 6.03 31.47 -28.20
N ALA A 27 6.53 32.55 -27.60
CA ALA A 27 7.14 32.54 -26.27
C ALA A 27 6.16 32.11 -25.17
N ASN A 28 4.92 32.59 -25.18
CA ASN A 28 3.89 32.10 -24.25
C ASN A 28 3.58 30.62 -24.47
N ALA A 29 3.49 30.18 -25.72
CA ALA A 29 3.22 28.78 -26.03
C ALA A 29 4.39 27.84 -25.64
N SER A 30 5.65 28.31 -25.67
CA SER A 30 6.79 27.54 -25.15
C SER A 30 6.78 27.54 -23.62
N ALA A 31 6.56 28.69 -22.98
CA ALA A 31 6.51 28.77 -21.52
C ALA A 31 5.41 27.87 -20.93
N GLN A 32 4.22 27.82 -21.54
CA GLN A 32 3.15 26.92 -21.14
C GLN A 32 3.54 25.44 -21.30
N ARG A 33 4.26 25.09 -22.38
CA ARG A 33 4.76 23.73 -22.60
C ARG A 33 5.81 23.34 -21.57
N ASP A 34 6.75 24.22 -21.28
CA ASP A 34 7.81 23.98 -20.29
C ASP A 34 7.22 23.79 -18.89
N GLN A 35 6.22 24.60 -18.52
CA GLN A 35 5.47 24.42 -17.28
C GLN A 35 4.72 23.08 -17.24
N ALA A 36 4.05 22.70 -18.32
CA ALA A 36 3.34 21.42 -18.41
C ALA A 36 4.30 20.22 -18.30
N LEU A 37 5.47 20.28 -18.95
CA LEU A 37 6.51 19.25 -18.87
C LEU A 37 7.12 19.16 -17.47
N ALA A 38 7.39 20.29 -16.82
CA ALA A 38 7.89 20.32 -15.44
C ALA A 38 6.87 19.69 -14.47
N TYR A 39 5.59 20.04 -14.62
CA TYR A 39 4.51 19.46 -13.82
C TYR A 39 4.35 17.95 -14.06
N ALA A 40 4.39 17.51 -15.32
CA ALA A 40 4.33 16.09 -15.67
C ALA A 40 5.54 15.31 -15.12
N GLY A 41 6.74 15.88 -15.20
CA GLY A 41 7.96 15.28 -14.63
C GLY A 41 7.87 15.10 -13.11
N GLU A 42 7.31 16.09 -12.41
CA GLU A 42 7.07 16.00 -10.97
C GLU A 42 6.07 14.89 -10.60
N LEU A 43 4.98 14.77 -11.35
CA LEU A 43 4.02 13.66 -11.18
C LEU A 43 4.67 12.30 -11.36
N VAL A 44 5.45 12.12 -12.43
CA VAL A 44 6.17 10.86 -12.71
C VAL A 44 7.14 10.52 -11.57
N ARG A 45 7.86 11.52 -11.04
CA ARG A 45 8.80 11.33 -9.93
C ARG A 45 8.09 10.88 -8.64
N ARG A 46 6.96 11.52 -8.31
CA ARG A 46 6.13 11.13 -7.15
C ARG A 46 5.59 9.71 -7.32
N GLN A 47 5.10 9.39 -8.51
CA GLN A 47 4.57 8.06 -8.81
C GLN A 47 5.66 6.99 -8.69
N GLY A 48 6.85 7.22 -9.24
CA GLY A 48 7.96 6.25 -9.16
C GLY A 48 8.39 5.90 -7.74
N THR A 49 8.28 6.86 -6.80
CA THR A 49 8.57 6.60 -5.37
C THR A 49 7.54 5.65 -4.75
N VAL A 50 6.26 5.84 -5.08
CA VAL A 50 5.18 4.97 -4.62
C VAL A 50 5.26 3.59 -5.25
N ASP A 51 5.55 3.52 -6.55
CA ASP A 51 5.66 2.27 -7.31
C ASP A 51 6.83 1.41 -6.80
N ALA A 52 7.98 2.02 -6.52
CA ALA A 52 9.13 1.32 -5.95
C ALA A 52 8.79 0.72 -4.57
N LEU A 53 8.15 1.51 -3.70
CA LEU A 53 7.71 1.02 -2.39
C LEU A 53 6.70 -0.14 -2.52
N ALA A 54 5.77 -0.06 -3.47
CA ALA A 54 4.80 -1.13 -3.71
C ALA A 54 5.50 -2.43 -4.15
N ALA A 55 6.49 -2.33 -5.05
CA ALA A 55 7.28 -3.47 -5.49
C ALA A 55 8.07 -4.12 -4.33
N ASP A 56 8.71 -3.32 -3.48
CA ASP A 56 9.45 -3.79 -2.32
C ASP A 56 8.53 -4.51 -1.31
N LEU A 57 7.37 -3.93 -1.01
CA LEU A 57 6.39 -4.51 -0.09
C LEU A 57 5.85 -5.85 -0.60
N GLU A 58 5.61 -5.97 -1.91
CA GLU A 58 5.17 -7.22 -2.53
C GLU A 58 6.27 -8.28 -2.52
N ALA A 59 7.53 -7.90 -2.82
CA ALA A 59 8.67 -8.82 -2.71
C ALA A 59 8.83 -9.36 -1.29
N GLU A 60 8.66 -8.52 -0.27
CA GLU A 60 8.67 -8.95 1.13
C GLU A 60 7.49 -9.86 1.48
N ARG A 61 6.30 -9.62 0.91
CA ARG A 61 5.14 -10.50 1.06
C ARG A 61 5.41 -11.88 0.49
N GLN A 62 5.97 -11.96 -0.72
CA GLN A 62 6.32 -13.22 -1.38
C GLN A 62 7.36 -14.03 -0.59
N LYS A 63 8.27 -13.37 0.17
CA LYS A 63 9.22 -14.06 1.07
C LYS A 63 8.56 -14.62 2.33
N ARG A 64 7.43 -14.06 2.79
CA ARG A 64 6.73 -14.48 4.02
C ARG A 64 5.82 -15.70 3.80
N ILE A 65 5.10 -15.73 2.68
CA ILE A 65 4.19 -16.83 2.29
C ILE A 65 4.83 -18.23 2.44
N PRO A 66 6.04 -18.51 1.89
CA PRO A 66 6.64 -19.83 2.00
C PRO A 66 7.05 -20.17 3.44
N LYS A 67 7.50 -19.19 4.24
CA LYS A 67 7.90 -19.42 5.64
C LYS A 67 6.72 -19.84 6.51
N ASN A 68 5.56 -19.20 6.35
CA ASN A 68 4.35 -19.60 7.08
C ASN A 68 3.91 -21.02 6.67
N ARG A 69 3.91 -21.31 5.36
CA ARG A 69 3.55 -22.64 4.84
C ARG A 69 4.50 -23.74 5.33
N THR A 70 5.80 -23.47 5.40
CA THR A 70 6.83 -24.42 5.86
C THR A 70 6.74 -24.67 7.37
N ILE A 71 6.54 -23.65 8.20
CA ILE A 71 6.40 -23.84 9.66
C ILE A 71 5.19 -24.73 9.97
N THR A 72 4.04 -24.45 9.38
CA THR A 72 2.82 -25.22 9.67
C THR A 72 2.81 -26.60 9.00
N ARG A 73 3.31 -26.74 7.76
CA ARG A 73 3.23 -28.02 7.02
C ARG A 73 4.42 -28.94 7.19
N GLU A 74 5.63 -28.42 7.41
CA GLU A 74 6.84 -29.25 7.44
C GLU A 74 7.27 -29.55 8.87
N VAL A 75 7.25 -28.57 9.78
CA VAL A 75 7.67 -28.82 11.18
C VAL A 75 6.65 -29.72 11.91
N VAL A 76 5.34 -29.53 11.67
CA VAL A 76 4.28 -30.35 12.27
C VAL A 76 4.19 -31.74 11.64
N ARG A 77 4.58 -31.91 10.36
CA ARG A 77 4.51 -33.20 9.64
C ARG A 77 5.76 -34.07 9.81
N TYR A 78 6.95 -33.48 9.91
CA TYR A 78 8.20 -34.25 9.99
C TYR A 78 8.63 -34.62 11.40
N VAL A 79 7.96 -34.07 12.42
CA VAL A 79 7.98 -34.62 13.77
C VAL A 79 6.55 -35.02 14.07
N GLU A 80 6.13 -36.22 13.65
CA GLU A 80 4.93 -36.79 14.23
C GLU A 80 5.14 -36.82 15.74
N LEU A 81 4.44 -35.95 16.46
CA LEU A 81 4.37 -36.03 17.91
C LEU A 81 3.93 -37.47 18.23
N PRO A 82 4.65 -38.19 19.10
CA PRO A 82 4.29 -39.56 19.46
C PRO A 82 2.81 -39.59 19.82
N ALA A 83 2.08 -40.63 19.39
CA ALA A 83 0.64 -40.73 19.65
C ALA A 83 0.28 -40.53 21.14
N ALA A 84 1.19 -40.91 22.05
CA ALA A 84 1.07 -40.71 23.50
C ALA A 84 1.10 -39.24 23.96
N ARG A 85 1.52 -38.30 23.11
CA ARG A 85 1.49 -36.85 23.35
C ARG A 85 0.31 -36.16 22.70
N ARG A 86 -0.48 -36.87 21.88
CA ARG A 86 -1.69 -36.31 21.31
C ARG A 86 -2.77 -36.23 22.36
N CYS A 87 -3.49 -35.12 22.42
CA CYS A 87 -4.62 -34.97 23.34
C CYS A 87 -5.85 -34.35 22.67
N THR A 88 -6.99 -34.58 23.30
CA THR A 88 -8.23 -33.88 23.01
C THR A 88 -8.39 -32.77 24.03
N LEU A 89 -8.46 -31.53 23.56
CA LEU A 89 -8.69 -30.36 24.40
C LEU A 89 -10.18 -30.28 24.78
N ASP A 90 -10.40 -29.85 26.02
CA ASP A 90 -11.70 -29.73 26.64
C ASP A 90 -12.62 -28.72 25.91
N PRO A 91 -13.94 -28.97 25.80
CA PRO A 91 -14.86 -28.01 25.19
C PRO A 91 -14.83 -26.60 25.81
N ALA A 92 -14.64 -26.48 27.12
CA ALA A 92 -14.52 -25.19 27.79
C ALA A 92 -13.25 -24.45 27.36
N TRP A 93 -12.15 -25.17 27.05
CA TRP A 93 -10.95 -24.58 26.46
C TRP A 93 -11.28 -23.93 25.11
N ARG A 94 -12.03 -24.61 24.24
CA ARG A 94 -12.43 -24.05 22.93
C ARG A 94 -13.27 -22.79 23.11
N LEU A 95 -14.26 -22.81 24.01
CA LEU A 95 -15.11 -21.64 24.28
C LEU A 95 -14.30 -20.42 24.74
N LEU A 96 -13.31 -20.63 25.61
CA LEU A 96 -12.41 -19.56 26.08
C LEU A 96 -11.46 -19.09 24.99
N HIS A 97 -10.90 -20.01 24.20
CA HIS A 97 -10.07 -19.69 23.05
C HIS A 97 -10.83 -18.81 22.04
N ASP A 98 -12.03 -19.22 21.66
CA ASP A 98 -12.83 -18.51 20.66
C ASP A 98 -13.22 -17.12 21.16
N ALA A 99 -13.61 -17.00 22.44
CA ALA A 99 -13.86 -15.71 23.07
C ALA A 99 -12.63 -14.78 23.04
N ALA A 100 -11.44 -15.32 23.31
CA ALA A 100 -10.20 -14.56 23.23
C ALA A 100 -9.85 -14.15 21.78
N ALA A 101 -10.12 -15.03 20.81
CA ALA A 101 -9.82 -14.78 19.40
C ALA A 101 -10.76 -13.74 18.78
N THR A 102 -12.02 -13.71 19.17
CA THR A 102 -13.02 -12.75 18.66
C THR A 102 -13.09 -11.46 19.48
N GLY A 103 -12.65 -11.49 20.74
CA GLY A 103 -12.87 -10.41 21.69
C GLY A 103 -14.28 -10.38 22.28
N GLU A 104 -15.11 -11.38 21.98
CA GLU A 104 -16.49 -11.49 22.46
C GLU A 104 -16.59 -12.49 23.61
N PRO A 105 -17.03 -12.09 24.82
CA PRO A 105 -17.16 -13.01 25.95
C PRO A 105 -18.10 -14.17 25.63
N THR A 106 -17.71 -15.39 26.04
CA THR A 106 -18.62 -16.55 26.00
C THR A 106 -19.63 -16.48 27.14
N ASP A 107 -20.83 -17.04 26.93
CA ASP A 107 -21.86 -17.16 27.97
C ASP A 107 -21.36 -18.05 29.13
N PRO A 108 -21.35 -17.57 30.38
CA PRO A 108 -20.96 -18.36 31.54
C PRO A 108 -21.73 -19.68 31.71
N ALA A 109 -23.02 -19.71 31.35
CA ALA A 109 -23.82 -20.94 31.43
C ALA A 109 -23.32 -21.99 30.42
N ARG A 110 -23.02 -21.53 29.21
CA ARG A 110 -22.44 -22.36 28.14
C ARG A 110 -21.06 -22.89 28.51
N LEU A 111 -20.23 -22.04 29.14
CA LEU A 111 -18.91 -22.42 29.64
C LEU A 111 -19.01 -23.46 30.77
N ALA A 112 -19.90 -23.26 31.74
CA ALA A 112 -20.11 -24.18 32.85
C ALA A 112 -20.64 -25.55 32.38
N ALA A 113 -21.46 -25.56 31.34
CA ALA A 113 -21.98 -26.78 30.71
C ALA A 113 -20.99 -27.43 29.73
N ALA A 114 -19.82 -26.81 29.47
CA ALA A 114 -18.89 -27.24 28.44
C ALA A 114 -19.57 -27.48 27.07
N ASP A 115 -20.52 -26.60 26.72
CA ASP A 115 -21.40 -26.76 25.55
C ASP A 115 -20.70 -26.31 24.24
N ALA A 116 -19.74 -27.14 23.85
CA ALA A 116 -19.04 -27.12 22.57
C ALA A 116 -18.53 -28.52 22.21
N ALA A 117 -18.16 -28.73 20.95
CA ALA A 117 -17.42 -29.92 20.59
C ALA A 117 -15.99 -29.86 21.16
N PRO A 118 -15.41 -30.99 21.61
CA PRO A 118 -13.99 -31.05 21.93
C PRO A 118 -13.13 -30.86 20.66
N VAL A 119 -11.85 -30.53 20.82
CA VAL A 119 -10.94 -30.30 19.69
C VAL A 119 -9.66 -31.12 19.83
N ALA A 120 -9.22 -31.76 18.75
CA ALA A 120 -7.91 -32.38 18.74
C ALA A 120 -6.83 -31.30 18.81
N ASP A 121 -5.78 -31.54 19.59
CA ASP A 121 -4.62 -30.65 19.72
C ASP A 121 -4.02 -30.19 18.38
N ALA A 122 -3.92 -31.09 17.40
CA ALA A 122 -3.44 -30.76 16.06
C ALA A 122 -4.34 -29.74 15.36
N ALA A 123 -5.66 -29.91 15.45
CA ALA A 123 -6.63 -28.97 14.87
C ALA A 123 -6.63 -27.61 15.60
N ALA A 124 -6.39 -27.61 16.90
CA ALA A 124 -6.21 -26.39 17.67
C ALA A 124 -4.92 -25.65 17.27
N LEU A 125 -3.82 -26.39 17.08
CA LEU A 125 -2.55 -25.83 16.64
C LEU A 125 -2.64 -25.24 15.23
N ASP A 126 -3.35 -25.91 14.30
CA ASP A 126 -3.62 -25.38 12.97
C ASP A 126 -4.37 -24.05 13.03
N THR A 127 -5.39 -23.97 13.90
CA THR A 127 -6.16 -22.74 14.13
C THR A 127 -5.27 -21.61 14.67
N VAL A 128 -4.48 -21.90 15.70
CA VAL A 128 -3.57 -20.92 16.32
C VAL A 128 -2.51 -20.44 15.33
N ALA A 129 -1.95 -21.35 14.54
CA ALA A 129 -0.98 -21.01 13.51
C ALA A 129 -1.59 -20.09 12.44
N ALA A 130 -2.81 -20.38 11.99
CA ALA A 130 -3.54 -19.54 11.04
C ALA A 130 -3.86 -18.16 11.61
N ASN A 131 -4.25 -18.07 12.88
CA ASN A 131 -4.50 -16.78 13.56
C ASN A 131 -3.22 -15.93 13.61
N TYR A 132 -2.09 -16.52 14.01
CA TYR A 132 -0.83 -15.78 14.05
C TYR A 132 -0.32 -15.37 12.66
N GLU A 133 -0.57 -16.19 11.63
CA GLU A 133 -0.30 -15.81 10.24
C GLU A 133 -1.10 -14.56 9.84
N GLN A 134 -2.41 -14.55 10.08
CA GLN A 134 -3.27 -13.39 9.79
C GLN A 134 -2.84 -12.14 10.56
N CYS A 135 -2.46 -12.27 11.84
CA CYS A 135 -1.95 -11.15 12.62
C CYS A 135 -0.66 -10.57 12.03
N ARG A 136 0.30 -11.42 11.63
CA ARG A 136 1.56 -10.95 11.02
C ARG A 136 1.31 -10.26 9.68
N ASP A 137 0.37 -10.76 8.88
CA ASP A 137 -0.02 -10.15 7.62
C ASP A 137 -0.68 -8.78 7.83
N ALA A 138 -1.61 -8.67 8.78
CA ALA A 138 -2.24 -7.40 9.15
C ALA A 138 -1.20 -6.36 9.65
N LEU A 139 -0.24 -6.80 10.48
CA LEU A 139 0.86 -5.94 10.93
C LEU A 139 1.74 -5.47 9.76
N ALA A 140 2.08 -6.37 8.83
CA ALA A 140 2.86 -6.01 7.65
C ALA A 140 2.11 -4.99 6.78
N GLN A 141 0.79 -5.16 6.62
CA GLN A 141 -0.04 -4.20 5.90
C GLN A 141 -0.05 -2.83 6.57
N LEU A 142 -0.22 -2.78 7.90
CA LEU A 142 -0.17 -1.52 8.66
C LEU A 142 1.18 -0.81 8.51
N VAL A 143 2.29 -1.56 8.60
CA VAL A 143 3.64 -1.02 8.38
C VAL A 143 3.77 -0.46 6.95
N GLY A 144 3.27 -1.19 5.94
CA GLY A 144 3.24 -0.73 4.56
C GLY A 144 2.47 0.58 4.38
N TRP A 145 1.28 0.70 4.98
CA TRP A 145 0.51 1.94 4.98
C TRP A 145 1.27 3.12 5.62
N GLN A 146 1.93 2.88 6.75
CA GLN A 146 2.74 3.90 7.41
C GLN A 146 3.94 4.34 6.55
N GLN A 147 4.59 3.40 5.85
CA GLN A 147 5.68 3.72 4.93
C GLN A 147 5.17 4.54 3.74
N TRP A 148 4.05 4.14 3.14
CA TRP A 148 3.41 4.88 2.06
C TRP A 148 3.06 6.31 2.47
N TRP A 149 2.45 6.48 3.65
CA TRP A 149 2.09 7.80 4.16
C TRP A 149 3.30 8.71 4.35
N ARG A 150 4.41 8.18 4.87
CA ARG A 150 5.68 8.93 4.97
C ARG A 150 6.24 9.30 3.60
N ALA A 151 6.19 8.40 2.63
CA ALA A 151 6.68 8.64 1.28
C ALA A 151 5.89 9.77 0.58
N VAL A 152 4.56 9.77 0.72
CA VAL A 152 3.69 10.81 0.17
C VAL A 152 3.93 12.16 0.85
N GLN A 153 4.01 12.20 2.19
CA GLN A 153 4.30 13.44 2.92
C GLN A 153 5.67 14.05 2.56
N THR A 154 6.70 13.21 2.43
CA THR A 154 8.05 13.67 2.07
C THR A 154 8.07 14.22 0.65
N SER A 155 7.38 13.53 -0.27
CA SER A 155 7.24 13.98 -1.67
C SER A 155 6.47 15.31 -1.79
N ALA A 156 5.48 15.53 -0.94
CA ALA A 156 4.74 16.80 -0.88
C ALA A 156 5.64 17.95 -0.42
N ARG A 157 6.43 17.76 0.64
CA ARG A 157 7.35 18.78 1.19
C ARG A 157 8.55 19.08 0.29
N ALA A 158 9.01 18.12 -0.49
CA ALA A 158 10.13 18.32 -1.42
C ALA A 158 9.74 19.12 -2.68
N GLY A 159 8.44 19.39 -2.89
CA GLY A 159 7.94 20.22 -3.98
C GLY A 159 7.52 21.64 -3.56
N GLU A 160 7.70 22.00 -2.28
CA GLU A 160 7.62 23.38 -1.77
C GLU A 160 9.01 24.04 -1.80
#